data_AF-A0A292ZJB7-F1
#
_entry.id   AF-A0A292ZJB7-F1
#
_cell.length_a   1.000
_cell.length_b   1.000
_cell.length_c   1.000
_cell.angle_alpha   90.00
_cell.angle_beta   90.00
_cell.angle_gamma   90.00
#
_symmetry.space_group_name_H-M   'P 1'
#
loop_
_entity.id
_entity.type
_entity.pdbx_description
1 polymer ?
#
loop_
_entity_poly.entity_id
_entity_poly.type
_entity_poly.pdbx_seq_one_letter_code
_entity_poly.pdbx_strand_id
1 'polypeptide(L)'
;MQHFSAAEAAVTETLLLLKAIPGRGETVRLRHLIGQRFDDLSKLIEAEGAFAQEGKAAAKALSNLRTLEGLRSFLAHGQAKIALERTGKWIVILRHVSIRGQQAERLMLLCEQAEAEERLADLKRKSQKLCSVLGNFRRTVKS
;
A
#
# COMPACT_ATOMS: atom_id res chain seq x y z
N MET A 1 -10.92 4.15 -1.12
CA MET A 1 -10.68 2.70 -0.89
C MET A 1 -10.09 1.99 -2.11
N GLN A 2 -10.68 2.10 -3.32
CA GLN A 2 -10.21 1.39 -4.52
C GLN A 2 -8.70 1.48 -4.80
N HIS A 3 -8.05 2.62 -4.54
CA HIS A 3 -6.61 2.79 -4.80
C HIS A 3 -5.71 1.93 -3.91
N PHE A 4 -6.03 1.76 -2.62
CA PHE A 4 -5.26 0.83 -1.78
C PHE A 4 -5.51 -0.61 -2.20
N SER A 5 -6.78 -0.99 -2.40
CA SER A 5 -7.14 -2.35 -2.83
C SER A 5 -6.49 -2.75 -4.16
N ALA A 6 -6.38 -1.83 -5.13
CA ALA A 6 -5.69 -2.08 -6.39
C ALA A 6 -4.20 -2.37 -6.21
N ALA A 7 -3.51 -1.58 -5.37
CA ALA A 7 -2.11 -1.81 -5.04
C ALA A 7 -1.90 -3.15 -4.32
N GLU A 8 -2.79 -3.47 -3.37
CA GLU A 8 -2.77 -4.72 -2.61
C GLU A 8 -2.97 -5.95 -3.51
N ALA A 9 -3.92 -5.87 -4.45
CA ALA A 9 -4.11 -6.89 -5.46
C ALA A 9 -2.85 -7.02 -6.34
N ALA A 10 -2.31 -5.91 -6.83
CA ALA A 10 -1.10 -5.94 -7.67
C ALA A 10 0.12 -6.55 -6.96
N VAL A 11 0.31 -6.28 -5.67
CA VAL A 11 1.36 -6.92 -4.85
C VAL A 11 1.12 -8.42 -4.74
N THR A 12 -0.13 -8.83 -4.48
CA THR A 12 -0.51 -10.23 -4.30
C THR A 12 -0.31 -11.04 -5.59
N GLU A 13 -0.80 -10.53 -6.71
CA GLU A 13 -0.60 -11.13 -8.04
C GLU A 13 0.88 -11.25 -8.39
N THR A 14 1.69 -10.29 -7.97
CA THR A 14 3.14 -10.35 -8.17
C THR A 14 3.75 -11.48 -7.36
N LEU A 15 3.44 -11.59 -6.06
CA LEU A 15 3.96 -12.66 -5.22
C LEU A 15 3.55 -14.05 -5.73
N LEU A 16 2.30 -14.22 -6.18
CA LEU A 16 1.83 -15.47 -6.76
C LEU A 16 2.64 -15.86 -8.00
N LEU A 17 2.92 -14.88 -8.88
CA LEU A 17 3.75 -15.10 -10.06
C LEU A 17 5.19 -15.46 -9.68
N LEU A 18 5.81 -14.69 -8.79
CA LEU A 18 7.20 -14.95 -8.37
C LEU A 18 7.34 -16.32 -7.72
N LYS A 19 6.34 -16.75 -6.93
CA LYS A 19 6.32 -18.08 -6.30
C LYS A 19 6.39 -19.22 -7.31
N ALA A 20 5.86 -19.00 -8.52
CA ALA A 20 5.81 -20.01 -9.57
C ALA A 20 7.08 -20.10 -10.44
N ILE A 21 8.08 -19.23 -10.21
CA ILE A 21 9.34 -19.23 -11.00
C ILE A 21 10.30 -20.30 -10.44
N PRO A 22 10.67 -21.34 -11.20
CA PRO A 22 11.59 -22.38 -10.73
C PRO A 22 12.98 -21.82 -10.37
N GLY A 23 13.55 -22.29 -9.26
CA GLY A 23 14.91 -21.94 -8.82
C GLY A 23 15.06 -20.59 -8.14
N ARG A 24 14.02 -19.73 -8.16
CA ARG A 24 13.98 -18.43 -7.45
C ARG A 24 12.75 -18.30 -6.56
N GLY A 25 11.62 -18.89 -6.95
CA GLY A 25 10.31 -18.76 -6.30
C GLY A 25 10.19 -19.50 -4.96
N GLU A 26 11.08 -20.43 -4.66
CA GLU A 26 11.05 -21.27 -3.46
C GLU A 26 11.11 -20.41 -2.19
N THR A 27 11.85 -19.29 -2.23
CA THR A 27 12.01 -18.34 -1.12
C THR A 27 10.80 -17.42 -0.91
N VAL A 28 9.87 -17.35 -1.87
CA VAL A 28 8.70 -16.47 -1.82
C VAL A 28 7.70 -16.99 -0.78
N ARG A 29 7.31 -16.10 0.15
CA ARG A 29 6.30 -16.38 1.19
C ARG A 29 4.95 -15.80 0.77
N LEU A 30 3.88 -16.56 0.97
CA LEU A 30 2.50 -16.16 0.70
C LEU A 30 1.73 -16.00 2.00
N ARG A 31 2.07 -14.97 2.78
CA ARG A 31 1.43 -14.71 4.07
C ARG A 31 0.03 -14.13 3.90
N HIS A 32 -0.88 -14.46 4.82
CA HIS A 32 -2.28 -14.03 4.76
C HIS A 32 -2.45 -12.52 4.95
N LEU A 33 -1.70 -11.94 5.90
CA LEU A 33 -1.80 -10.52 6.20
C LEU A 33 -1.22 -9.70 5.07
N ILE A 34 -1.95 -8.66 4.71
CA ILE A 34 -1.59 -7.80 3.59
C ILE A 34 -0.32 -6.96 3.85
N GLY A 35 -0.14 -6.38 5.04
CA GLY A 35 1.11 -5.69 5.38
C GLY A 35 2.33 -6.61 5.26
N GLN A 36 2.15 -7.87 5.66
CA GLN A 36 3.19 -8.91 5.51
C GLN A 36 3.51 -9.21 4.04
N ARG A 37 2.52 -9.21 3.14
CA ARG A 37 2.75 -9.35 1.70
C ARG A 37 3.56 -8.19 1.11
N PHE A 38 3.35 -6.96 1.59
CA PHE A 38 4.18 -5.82 1.20
C PHE A 38 5.63 -6.02 1.65
N ASP A 39 5.84 -6.48 2.89
CA ASP A 39 7.18 -6.78 3.40
C ASP A 39 7.87 -7.91 2.62
N ASP A 40 7.11 -8.97 2.29
CA ASP A 40 7.63 -10.10 1.50
C ASP A 40 8.06 -9.64 0.12
N LEU A 41 7.24 -8.85 -0.57
CA LEU A 41 7.61 -8.33 -1.88
C LEU A 41 8.82 -7.39 -1.80
N SER A 42 8.88 -6.51 -0.79
CA SER A 42 10.01 -5.59 -0.59
C SER A 42 11.34 -6.34 -0.52
N LYS A 43 11.41 -7.38 0.31
CA LYS A 43 12.61 -8.21 0.47
C LYS A 43 13.05 -8.92 -0.80
N LEU A 44 12.11 -9.29 -1.67
CA LEU A 44 12.40 -9.98 -2.92
C LEU A 44 13.00 -9.04 -3.98
N ILE A 45 12.70 -7.74 -3.93
CA ILE A 45 13.07 -6.76 -4.97
C ILE A 45 14.08 -5.70 -4.51
N GLU A 46 14.44 -5.70 -3.23
CA GLU A 46 15.54 -4.92 -2.67
C GLU A 46 16.91 -5.48 -3.10
N ALA A 47 18.00 -4.77 -2.78
CA ALA A 47 19.34 -4.99 -3.36
C ALA A 47 19.87 -6.44 -3.25
N GLU A 48 19.51 -7.17 -2.19
CA GLU A 48 19.92 -8.56 -1.94
C GLU A 48 18.83 -9.58 -2.28
N GLY A 49 17.69 -9.11 -2.79
CA GLY A 49 16.54 -9.94 -3.09
C GLY A 49 16.73 -10.81 -4.34
N ALA A 50 16.05 -11.95 -4.37
CA ALA A 50 16.09 -12.88 -5.49
C ALA A 50 15.67 -12.25 -6.84
N PHE A 51 15.00 -11.10 -6.83
CA PHE A 51 14.51 -10.33 -7.98
C PHE A 51 15.00 -8.86 -7.98
N ALA A 52 16.15 -8.58 -7.35
CA ALA A 52 16.70 -7.23 -7.23
C ALA A 52 16.91 -6.52 -8.58
N GLN A 53 17.43 -7.26 -9.56
CA GLN A 53 17.81 -6.69 -10.86
C GLN A 53 16.59 -6.19 -11.64
N GLU A 54 15.54 -7.01 -11.72
CA GLU A 54 14.31 -6.68 -12.43
C GLU A 54 13.37 -5.81 -11.58
N GLY A 55 13.48 -5.90 -10.26
CA GLY A 55 12.58 -5.31 -9.28
C GLY A 55 12.90 -3.88 -8.85
N LYS A 56 14.03 -3.28 -9.27
CA LYS A 56 14.49 -1.96 -8.81
C LYS A 56 13.43 -0.85 -8.91
N ALA A 57 12.71 -0.78 -10.03
CA ALA A 57 11.65 0.22 -10.23
C ALA A 57 10.45 -0.05 -9.30
N ALA A 58 10.12 -1.33 -9.08
CA ALA A 58 9.06 -1.75 -8.18
C ALA A 58 9.42 -1.43 -6.72
N ALA A 59 10.68 -1.62 -6.32
CA ALA A 59 11.16 -1.30 -4.97
C ALA A 59 10.94 0.17 -4.63
N LYS A 60 11.32 1.07 -5.56
CA LYS A 60 11.11 2.51 -5.40
C LYS A 60 9.62 2.87 -5.33
N ALA A 61 8.80 2.31 -6.22
CA ALA A 61 7.36 2.57 -6.23
C ALA A 61 6.67 2.06 -4.96
N LEU A 62 7.09 0.90 -4.46
CA LEU A 62 6.58 0.28 -3.24
C LEU A 62 6.91 1.16 -2.03
N SER A 63 8.19 1.54 -1.86
CA SER A 63 8.64 2.46 -0.80
C SER A 63 7.85 3.77 -0.79
N ASN A 64 7.64 4.37 -1.97
CA ASN A 64 6.84 5.60 -2.11
C ASN A 64 5.38 5.43 -1.67
N LEU A 65 4.75 4.28 -1.97
CA LEU A 65 3.37 4.02 -1.53
C LEU A 65 3.31 3.78 -0.03
N ARG A 66 4.32 3.13 0.57
CA ARG A 66 4.39 2.85 2.01
C ARG A 66 4.44 4.10 2.88
N THR A 67 4.85 5.26 2.34
CA THR A 67 4.73 6.53 3.06
C THR A 67 3.27 6.89 3.41
N LEU A 68 2.29 6.24 2.76
CA LEU A 68 0.86 6.40 3.01
C LEU A 68 0.26 5.28 3.86
N GLU A 69 1.06 4.33 4.35
CA GLU A 69 0.59 3.14 5.07
C GLU A 69 -0.16 3.51 6.37
N GLY A 70 0.24 4.58 7.05
CA GLY A 70 -0.49 5.11 8.21
C GLY A 70 -1.93 5.56 7.89
N LEU A 71 -2.19 5.97 6.65
CA LEU A 71 -3.54 6.37 6.19
C LEU A 71 -4.45 5.16 5.95
N ARG A 72 -3.86 4.01 5.63
CA ARG A 72 -4.58 2.79 5.26
C ARG A 72 -5.52 2.33 6.37
N SER A 73 -5.06 2.30 7.62
CA SER A 73 -5.86 1.83 8.76
C SER A 73 -7.12 2.68 8.96
N PHE A 74 -6.99 4.00 8.83
CA PHE A 74 -8.14 4.90 8.86
C PHE A 74 -9.13 4.65 7.73
N LEU A 75 -8.63 4.42 6.50
CA LEU A 75 -9.49 4.29 5.32
C LEU A 75 -10.14 2.91 5.18
N ALA A 76 -9.49 1.86 5.67
CA ALA A 76 -9.97 0.48 5.54
C ALA A 76 -10.76 -0.01 6.77
N HIS A 77 -10.40 0.46 7.96
CA HIS A 77 -10.94 -0.04 9.23
C HIS A 77 -11.44 1.07 10.16
N GLY A 78 -11.26 2.33 9.76
CA GLY A 78 -11.71 3.48 10.55
C GLY A 78 -13.16 3.88 10.28
N GLN A 79 -13.59 4.88 11.04
CA GLN A 79 -14.86 5.59 10.85
C GLN A 79 -14.57 6.99 10.35
N ALA A 80 -15.34 7.44 9.35
CA ALA A 80 -15.24 8.78 8.80
C ALA A 80 -16.45 9.61 9.22
N LYS A 81 -16.21 10.88 9.56
CA LYS A 81 -17.22 11.93 9.66
C LYS A 81 -16.79 13.12 8.82
N ILE A 82 -17.76 13.87 8.32
CA ILE A 82 -17.52 15.14 7.63
C ILE A 82 -18.16 16.23 8.49
N ALA A 83 -17.39 17.26 8.81
CA ALA A 83 -17.88 18.50 9.39
C ALA A 83 -17.89 19.59 8.31
N LEU A 84 -18.95 20.40 8.29
CA LEU A 84 -19.06 21.54 7.39
C LEU A 84 -18.77 22.82 8.18
N GLU A 85 -17.82 23.62 7.68
CA GLU A 85 -17.52 24.93 8.23
C GLU A 85 -18.50 25.98 7.70
N ARG A 86 -18.62 27.10 8.41
CA ARG A 86 -19.47 28.24 7.97
C ARG A 86 -19.08 28.79 6.60
N THR A 87 -17.82 28.62 6.21
CA THR A 87 -17.26 29.03 4.91
C THR A 87 -17.69 28.11 3.77
N GLY A 88 -18.41 27.02 4.05
CA GLY A 88 -18.77 25.99 3.07
C GLY A 88 -17.65 24.99 2.77
N LYS A 89 -16.46 25.17 3.37
CA LYS A 89 -15.39 24.17 3.36
C LYS A 89 -15.73 23.03 4.31
N TRP A 90 -15.21 21.85 4.01
CA TRP A 90 -15.41 20.68 4.85
C TRP A 90 -14.11 20.18 5.46
N ILE A 91 -14.25 19.54 6.60
CA ILE A 91 -13.18 18.85 7.30
C ILE A 91 -13.57 17.38 7.42
N VAL A 92 -12.68 16.49 7.00
CA VAL A 92 -12.82 15.06 7.24
C VAL A 92 -12.22 14.72 8.60
N ILE A 93 -12.95 13.94 9.38
CA ILE A 93 -12.50 13.40 10.67
C ILE A 93 -12.48 11.89 10.54
N LEU A 94 -11.29 11.31 10.49
CA LEU A 94 -11.08 9.87 10.48
C LEU A 94 -10.70 9.41 11.88
N ARG A 95 -11.35 8.36 12.36
CA ARG A 95 -11.06 7.74 13.66
C ARG A 95 -10.77 6.26 13.47
N HIS A 96 -9.78 5.75 14.18
CA HIS A 96 -9.43 4.35 14.15
C HIS A 96 -9.17 3.86 15.57
N VAL A 97 -9.62 2.64 15.87
CA VAL A 97 -9.37 1.99 17.16
C VAL A 97 -8.63 0.69 16.87
N SER A 98 -7.43 0.54 17.43
CA SER A 98 -6.59 -0.66 17.36
C SER A 98 -6.32 -1.20 18.76
N ILE A 99 -5.79 -2.42 18.82
CA ILE A 99 -5.24 -3.01 20.05
C ILE A 99 -3.72 -3.09 19.88
N ARG A 100 -2.97 -2.54 20.84
CA ARG A 100 -1.51 -2.63 20.90
C ARG A 100 -1.08 -2.89 22.33
N GLY A 101 -0.27 -3.93 22.55
CA GLY A 101 0.17 -4.32 23.89
C GLY A 101 -0.99 -4.64 24.85
N GLN A 102 -2.05 -5.28 24.35
CA GLN A 102 -3.29 -5.57 25.08
C GLN A 102 -4.08 -4.32 25.54
N GLN A 103 -3.73 -3.14 25.04
CA GLN A 103 -4.42 -1.88 25.33
C GLN A 103 -5.08 -1.31 24.09
N ALA A 104 -6.21 -0.62 24.29
CA ALA A 104 -6.92 0.07 23.23
C ALA A 104 -6.17 1.36 22.84
N GLU A 105 -5.74 1.44 21.59
CA GLU A 105 -5.16 2.61 20.96
C GLU A 105 -6.23 3.30 20.13
N ARG A 106 -6.45 4.61 20.34
CA ARG A 106 -7.45 5.39 19.63
C ARG A 106 -6.75 6.52 18.89
N LEU A 107 -6.83 6.48 17.57
CA LEU A 107 -6.20 7.47 16.70
C LEU A 107 -7.28 8.33 16.03
N MET A 108 -6.96 9.60 15.82
CA MET A 108 -7.79 10.54 15.07
C MET A 108 -6.92 11.29 14.08
N LEU A 109 -7.40 11.41 12.85
CA LEU A 109 -6.83 12.26 11.82
C LEU A 109 -7.90 13.25 11.37
N LEU A 110 -7.57 14.53 11.45
CA LEU A 110 -8.36 15.62 10.89
C LEU A 110 -7.67 16.07 9.60
N CYS A 111 -8.43 16.18 8.51
CA CYS A 111 -7.92 16.78 7.27
C CYS A 111 -8.90 17.83 6.79
N GLU A 112 -8.39 19.04 6.58
CA GLU A 112 -9.13 20.07 5.85
C GLU A 112 -9.34 19.64 4.40
N GLN A 113 -10.35 20.20 3.73
CA GLN A 113 -10.70 19.85 2.37
C GLN A 113 -9.50 19.81 1.41
N ALA A 114 -8.68 20.87 1.37
CA ALA A 114 -7.55 20.96 0.46
C ALA A 114 -6.50 19.87 0.74
N GLU A 115 -6.20 19.63 2.02
CA GLU A 115 -5.26 18.58 2.45
C GLU A 115 -5.79 17.18 2.10
N ALA A 116 -7.08 16.93 2.31
CA ALA A 116 -7.72 15.66 1.98
C ALA A 116 -7.69 15.40 0.46
N GLU A 117 -7.95 16.43 -0.35
CA GLU A 117 -7.88 16.37 -1.81
C GLU A 117 -6.44 16.09 -2.28
N GLU A 118 -5.43 16.75 -1.71
CA GLU A 118 -4.02 16.51 -2.01
C GLU A 118 -3.58 15.09 -1.63
N ARG A 119 -3.92 14.62 -0.42
CA ARG A 119 -3.63 13.26 0.04
C ARG A 119 -4.28 12.22 -0.86
N LEU A 120 -5.52 12.46 -1.31
CA LEU A 120 -6.20 11.58 -2.25
C LEU A 120 -5.51 11.55 -3.61
N ALA A 121 -5.07 12.69 -4.12
CA ALA A 121 -4.31 12.78 -5.37
C ALA A 121 -2.96 12.05 -5.28
N ASP A 122 -2.24 12.19 -4.17
CA ASP A 122 -0.98 11.48 -3.92
C ASP A 122 -1.19 9.96 -3.85
N LEU A 123 -2.23 9.50 -3.12
CA LEU A 123 -2.60 8.09 -3.06
C LEU A 123 -2.92 7.53 -4.45
N LYS A 124 -3.74 8.24 -5.23
CA LYS A 124 -4.09 7.86 -6.61
C LYS A 124 -2.84 7.66 -7.45
N ARG A 125 -1.97 8.67 -7.49
CA ARG A 125 -0.74 8.67 -8.29
C ARG A 125 0.21 7.55 -7.87
N LYS A 126 0.47 7.38 -6.58
CA LYS A 126 1.38 6.36 -6.06
C LYS A 126 0.85 4.95 -6.29
N SER A 127 -0.44 4.73 -6.07
CA SER A 127 -1.08 3.43 -6.33
C SER A 127 -1.03 3.06 -7.82
N GLN A 128 -1.43 3.97 -8.70
CA GLN A 128 -1.37 3.76 -10.16
C GLN A 128 0.05 3.48 -10.63
N LYS A 129 1.03 4.23 -10.13
CA LYS A 129 2.44 4.02 -10.45
C LYS A 129 2.92 2.63 -10.02
N LEU A 130 2.59 2.20 -8.79
CA LEU A 130 2.95 0.87 -8.32
C LEU A 130 2.29 -0.22 -9.18
N CYS A 131 0.99 -0.11 -9.46
CA CYS A 131 0.27 -1.09 -10.28
C CYS A 131 0.90 -1.23 -11.68
N SER A 132 1.23 -0.10 -12.33
CA SER A 132 1.87 -0.07 -13.64
C SER A 132 3.27 -0.71 -13.60
N VAL A 133 4.10 -0.34 -12.63
CA VAL A 133 5.47 -0.84 -12.51
C VAL A 133 5.47 -2.34 -12.17
N LEU A 134 4.60 -2.80 -11.28
CA LEU A 134 4.44 -4.23 -11.00
C LEU A 134 3.91 -5.00 -12.22
N GLY A 135 3.02 -4.40 -13.02
CA GLY A 135 2.59 -4.96 -14.29
C GLY A 135 3.73 -5.15 -15.29
N ASN A 136 4.66 -4.21 -15.36
CA ASN A 136 5.87 -4.32 -16.19
C ASN A 136 6.82 -5.37 -15.64
N PHE A 137 7.10 -5.31 -14.33
CA PHE A 137 7.96 -6.28 -13.65
C PHE A 137 7.51 -7.71 -13.89
N ARG A 138 6.21 -8.01 -13.69
CA ARG A 138 5.61 -9.33 -13.97
C ARG A 138 5.80 -9.79 -15.42
N ARG A 139 5.87 -8.87 -16.40
CA ARG A 139 6.16 -9.22 -17.80
C ARG A 139 7.64 -9.54 -17.99
N THR A 140 8.53 -8.76 -17.38
CA THR A 140 9.99 -8.96 -17.45
C THR A 140 10.46 -10.26 -16.81
N VAL A 141 9.84 -10.71 -15.71
CA VAL A 141 10.24 -11.98 -15.07
C VAL A 141 9.60 -13.22 -15.71
N LYS A 142 8.65 -13.03 -16.63
CA LYS A 142 8.03 -14.13 -17.41
C LYS A 142 8.81 -14.44 -18.70
N SER A 143 9.53 -13.45 -19.24
CA SER A 143 10.40 -13.58 -20.41
C SER A 143 11.74 -14.18 -20.02
#